data_AF-H4F2S8-F1
#
_entry.id   AF-H4F2S8-F1
#
_cell.length_a   1.000
_cell.length_b   1.000
_cell.length_c   1.000
_cell.angle_alpha   90.00
_cell.angle_beta   90.00
_cell.angle_gamma   90.00
#
_symmetry.space_group_name_H-M   'P 1'
#
loop_
_entity.id
_entity.type
_entity.pdbx_description
1 polymer ?
#
loop_
_entity_poly.entity_id
_entity_poly.type
_entity_poly.pdbx_seq_one_letter_code
_entity_poly.pdbx_strand_id
1 'polypeptide(L)'
;MTGSHILSRRAFIAIAAAGSAATLPAVAFVEAGHSIAPPRQPQAVDVDDSLSLDAQLSVCVAQLRAILLKMNESCKIEVTRVTSEDTGDRTIIFTTRYPRGEWSGNGLYLLRQGHGEHPFWVDLIWSDMDGCWIYAAAWWNGENKVGPRQIYSAETLPIIRKLGEGAGI
;
A
#
# COMPACT_ATOMS: atom_id res chain seq x y z
N MET A 1 17.00 10.05 -56.35
CA MET A 1 17.40 11.11 -55.41
C MET A 1 16.17 11.51 -54.58
N THR A 2 16.26 11.27 -53.26
CA THR A 2 15.68 12.07 -52.13
C THR A 2 14.25 12.60 -52.24
N GLY A 3 13.34 12.43 -51.28
CA GLY A 3 13.54 12.07 -49.88
C GLY A 3 12.21 11.95 -49.12
N SER A 4 12.29 11.17 -48.05
CA SER A 4 11.29 10.97 -47.02
C SER A 4 11.20 12.21 -46.12
N HIS A 5 9.99 12.60 -45.72
CA HIS A 5 9.79 13.40 -44.52
C HIS A 5 8.64 12.83 -43.68
N ILE A 6 9.05 11.99 -42.72
CA ILE A 6 8.27 11.53 -41.58
C ILE A 6 8.05 12.74 -40.66
N LEU A 7 6.79 13.13 -40.45
CA LEU A 7 6.43 14.17 -39.48
C LEU A 7 6.53 13.60 -38.06
N SER A 8 7.58 14.02 -37.37
CA SER A 8 7.82 13.80 -35.95
C SER A 8 6.77 14.53 -35.09
N ARG A 9 5.97 13.78 -34.33
CA ARG A 9 5.16 14.30 -33.23
C ARG A 9 5.69 13.73 -31.92
N ARG A 10 6.72 14.34 -31.36
CA ARG A 10 7.06 14.21 -29.93
C ARG A 10 7.00 15.58 -29.29
N ALA A 11 5.91 15.79 -28.57
CA ALA A 11 5.67 16.94 -27.72
C ALA A 11 6.69 16.97 -26.58
N PHE A 12 7.15 18.17 -26.31
CA PHE A 12 8.11 18.57 -25.30
C PHE A 12 7.54 18.44 -23.89
N ILE A 13 8.37 17.97 -22.95
CA ILE A 13 8.31 18.45 -21.56
C ILE A 13 9.72 18.87 -21.18
N ALA A 14 9.96 20.17 -21.24
CA ALA A 14 11.12 20.83 -20.62
C ALA A 14 10.70 21.28 -19.23
N ILE A 15 11.30 20.69 -18.19
CA ILE A 15 11.17 21.22 -16.82
C ILE A 15 12.31 22.22 -16.64
N ALA A 16 11.96 23.50 -16.77
CA ALA A 16 12.82 24.61 -16.42
C ALA A 16 12.95 24.66 -14.88
N ALA A 17 14.17 24.43 -14.37
CA ALA A 17 14.53 24.77 -13.01
C ALA A 17 14.67 26.30 -12.92
N ALA A 18 13.58 26.97 -12.57
CA ALA A 18 13.59 28.37 -12.20
C ALA A 18 14.35 28.55 -10.89
N GLY A 19 15.36 29.41 -10.93
CA GLY A 19 16.19 29.75 -9.79
C GLY A 19 15.41 30.33 -8.63
N SER A 20 15.87 30.00 -7.43
CA SER A 20 15.79 30.90 -6.29
C SER A 20 17.14 30.83 -5.59
N ALA A 21 17.94 31.85 -5.85
CA ALA A 21 19.09 32.19 -5.04
C ALA A 21 18.60 32.58 -3.64
N ALA A 22 19.03 31.85 -2.63
CA ALA A 22 19.03 32.30 -1.25
C ALA A 22 20.41 31.99 -0.67
N THR A 23 21.15 33.07 -0.44
CA THR A 23 22.47 33.15 0.16
C THR A 23 22.47 32.84 1.67
N LEU A 24 23.63 32.37 2.15
CA LEU A 24 24.20 32.40 3.52
C LEU A 24 24.13 31.10 4.34
N PRO A 25 25.07 30.87 5.28
CA PRO A 25 26.52 31.04 5.19
C PRO A 25 27.29 29.76 5.57
N ALA A 26 28.57 29.72 5.20
CA ALA A 26 29.52 28.70 5.64
C ALA A 26 29.66 28.69 7.17
N VAL A 27 29.48 27.52 7.78
CA VAL A 27 29.96 27.23 9.14
C VAL A 27 30.84 25.99 9.05
N ALA A 28 32.13 26.21 9.22
CA ALA A 28 33.12 25.17 9.45
C ALA A 28 33.19 24.89 10.95
N PHE A 29 33.02 23.64 11.38
CA PHE A 29 33.63 23.06 12.60
C PHE A 29 33.64 21.54 12.41
N VAL A 30 34.81 20.96 12.10
CA VAL A 30 35.72 20.24 13.00
C VAL A 30 35.38 18.75 13.15
N GLU A 31 36.40 17.94 12.84
CA GLU A 31 36.53 16.51 13.07
C GLU A 31 35.98 16.03 14.42
N ALA A 32 35.13 15.01 14.37
CA ALA A 32 35.12 13.95 15.35
C ALA A 32 34.75 12.66 14.62
N GLY A 33 35.70 11.72 14.56
CA GLY A 33 35.61 10.49 13.79
C GLY A 33 34.38 9.66 14.13
N HIS A 34 33.65 9.27 13.09
CA HIS A 34 32.99 7.97 12.92
C HIS A 34 32.71 7.85 11.42
N SER A 35 33.44 6.95 10.76
CA SER A 35 33.21 6.60 9.36
C SER A 35 31.86 5.89 9.27
N ILE A 36 30.78 6.65 9.10
CA ILE A 36 29.47 6.13 8.73
C ILE A 36 29.44 6.22 7.21
N ALA A 37 29.63 5.07 6.57
CA ALA A 37 29.45 4.93 5.13
C ALA A 37 28.10 5.54 4.72
N PRO A 38 28.04 6.31 3.61
CA PRO A 38 26.79 6.85 3.13
C PRO A 38 25.78 5.70 2.89
N PRO A 39 24.49 5.90 3.20
CA PRO A 39 23.49 4.87 3.00
C PRO A 39 23.51 4.47 1.52
N ARG A 40 23.84 3.20 1.25
CA ARG A 40 23.78 2.63 -0.10
C ARG A 40 22.37 2.88 -0.62
N GLN A 41 22.24 3.75 -1.61
CA GLN A 41 21.05 3.85 -2.42
C GLN A 41 20.69 2.44 -2.94
N PRO A 42 19.40 2.07 -3.01
CA PRO A 42 19.00 0.80 -3.58
C PRO A 42 19.57 0.74 -5.00
N GLN A 43 20.50 -0.20 -5.21
CA GLN A 43 21.10 -0.40 -6.52
C GLN A 43 19.98 -0.76 -7.49
N ALA A 44 19.72 0.12 -8.45
CA ALA A 44 18.98 -0.24 -9.63
C ALA A 44 19.77 -1.38 -10.28
N VAL A 45 19.17 -2.58 -10.29
CA VAL A 45 19.79 -3.73 -10.95
C VAL A 45 19.84 -3.38 -12.43
N ASP A 46 21.02 -3.42 -13.03
CA ASP A 46 21.20 -3.30 -14.48
C ASP A 46 20.27 -4.32 -15.14
N VAL A 47 19.22 -3.81 -15.82
CA VAL A 47 18.35 -4.65 -16.63
C VAL A 47 19.21 -5.07 -17.81
N ASP A 48 19.61 -6.35 -17.84
CA ASP A 48 20.41 -6.89 -18.93
C ASP A 48 19.63 -6.75 -20.24
N ASP A 49 20.12 -5.88 -21.13
CA ASP A 49 19.53 -5.58 -22.44
C ASP A 49 19.53 -6.80 -23.38
N SER A 50 20.21 -7.88 -23.01
CA SER A 50 20.16 -9.16 -23.73
C SER A 50 18.89 -9.99 -23.45
N LEU A 51 18.09 -9.62 -22.44
CA LEU A 51 16.85 -10.32 -22.10
C LEU A 51 15.68 -9.88 -22.97
N SER A 52 14.75 -10.80 -23.24
CA SER A 52 13.48 -10.45 -23.89
C SER A 52 12.65 -9.50 -23.02
N LEU A 53 11.86 -8.63 -23.65
CA LEU A 53 11.04 -7.63 -22.94
C LEU A 53 10.09 -8.27 -21.89
N ASP A 54 9.57 -9.46 -22.14
CA ASP A 54 8.73 -10.18 -21.16
C ASP A 54 9.55 -10.72 -19.97
N ALA A 55 10.81 -11.10 -20.20
CA ALA A 55 11.73 -11.48 -19.12
C ALA A 55 12.11 -10.27 -18.27
N GLN A 56 12.42 -9.13 -18.89
CA GLN A 56 12.69 -7.87 -18.19
C GLN A 56 11.47 -7.41 -17.36
N LEU A 57 10.25 -7.48 -17.93
CA LEU A 57 9.02 -7.17 -17.21
C LEU A 57 8.83 -8.05 -15.97
N SER A 58 9.12 -9.35 -16.10
CA SER A 58 9.01 -10.29 -14.98
C SER A 58 9.97 -9.96 -13.84
N VAL A 59 11.20 -9.55 -14.17
CA VAL A 59 12.19 -9.07 -13.18
C VAL A 59 11.71 -7.81 -12.48
N CYS A 60 11.21 -6.81 -13.23
CA CYS A 60 10.67 -5.58 -12.66
C CYS A 60 9.49 -5.84 -11.71
N VAL A 61 8.56 -6.73 -12.09
CA VAL A 61 7.43 -7.13 -11.24
C VAL A 61 7.91 -7.80 -9.95
N ALA A 62 8.90 -8.69 -10.04
CA ALA A 62 9.47 -9.35 -8.87
C ALA A 62 10.16 -8.35 -7.91
N GLN A 63 10.89 -7.38 -8.45
CA GLN A 63 11.53 -6.31 -7.67
C GLN A 63 10.50 -5.43 -6.98
N LEU A 64 9.48 -4.97 -7.70
CA LEU A 64 8.43 -4.15 -7.13
C LEU A 64 7.67 -4.91 -6.03
N ARG A 65 7.38 -6.20 -6.24
CA ARG A 65 6.81 -7.07 -5.21
C ARG A 65 7.70 -7.15 -3.97
N ALA A 66 9.02 -7.28 -4.14
CA ALA A 66 9.96 -7.33 -3.03
C ALA A 66 10.03 -6.02 -2.24
N ILE A 67 9.99 -4.88 -2.92
CA ILE A 67 9.91 -3.55 -2.28
C ILE A 67 8.62 -3.42 -1.48
N LEU A 68 7.48 -3.78 -2.07
CA LEU A 68 6.18 -3.71 -1.40
C LEU A 68 6.11 -4.64 -0.18
N LEU A 69 6.73 -5.82 -0.24
CA LEU A 69 6.85 -6.73 0.91
C LEU A 69 7.69 -6.12 2.03
N LYS A 70 8.82 -5.47 1.70
CA LYS A 70 9.64 -4.77 2.70
C LYS A 70 8.90 -3.60 3.36
N MET A 71 8.06 -2.89 2.61
CA MET A 71 7.24 -1.81 3.16
C MET A 71 6.07 -2.32 4.02
N ASN A 72 5.64 -3.56 3.82
CA ASN A 72 4.44 -4.13 4.42
C ASN A 72 4.73 -5.58 4.86
N GLU A 73 5.64 -5.75 5.82
CA GLU A 73 6.22 -7.06 6.21
C GLU A 73 5.18 -8.11 6.62
N SER A 74 4.02 -7.66 7.11
CA SER A 74 2.94 -8.53 7.54
C SER A 74 1.92 -8.88 6.46
N CYS A 75 2.06 -8.40 5.21
CA CYS A 75 1.06 -8.63 4.16
C CYS A 75 1.45 -9.73 3.17
N LYS A 76 0.44 -10.43 2.65
CA LYS A 76 0.56 -11.25 1.45
C LYS A 76 0.36 -10.36 0.22
N ILE A 77 1.29 -10.39 -0.72
CA ILE A 77 1.15 -9.66 -2.00
C ILE A 77 0.74 -10.62 -3.10
N GLU A 78 -0.44 -10.38 -3.64
CA GLU A 78 -0.99 -11.03 -4.82
C GLU A 78 -0.77 -10.11 -6.03
N VAL A 79 -0.31 -10.68 -7.14
CA VAL A 79 -0.03 -9.93 -8.36
C VAL A 79 -0.95 -10.46 -9.45
N THR A 80 -1.75 -9.56 -10.03
CA THR A 80 -2.66 -9.88 -11.12
C THR A 80 -2.23 -9.09 -12.35
N ARG A 81 -2.01 -9.80 -13.46
CA ARG A 81 -1.75 -9.18 -14.77
C ARG A 81 -3.05 -9.15 -15.55
N VAL A 82 -3.42 -7.97 -16.01
CA VAL A 82 -4.60 -7.74 -16.86
C VAL A 82 -4.09 -7.26 -18.21
N THR A 83 -4.59 -7.84 -19.29
CA THR A 83 -4.33 -7.36 -20.65
C THR A 83 -5.67 -7.00 -21.27
N SER A 84 -5.78 -5.80 -21.81
CA SER A 84 -6.94 -5.35 -22.59
C SER A 84 -6.80 -5.93 -23.99
N GLU A 85 -7.77 -6.76 -24.40
CA GLU A 85 -7.78 -7.35 -25.76
C GLU A 85 -7.97 -6.29 -26.85
N ASP A 86 -8.71 -5.21 -26.54
CA ASP A 86 -9.14 -4.21 -27.52
C ASP A 86 -8.08 -3.12 -27.78
N THR A 87 -7.26 -2.80 -26.78
CA THR A 87 -6.27 -1.68 -26.86
C THR A 87 -4.83 -2.15 -26.84
N GLY A 88 -4.57 -3.42 -26.50
CA GLY A 88 -3.23 -3.93 -26.24
C GLY A 88 -2.60 -3.41 -24.94
N ASP A 89 -3.36 -2.67 -24.13
CA ASP A 89 -2.88 -2.15 -22.85
C ASP A 89 -2.62 -3.30 -21.87
N ARG A 90 -1.50 -3.22 -21.17
CA ARG A 90 -1.10 -4.18 -20.13
C ARG A 90 -1.08 -3.47 -18.79
N THR A 91 -1.92 -3.91 -17.87
CA THR A 91 -1.98 -3.40 -16.49
C THR A 91 -1.51 -4.48 -15.53
N ILE A 92 -0.66 -4.10 -14.57
CA ILE A 92 -0.23 -4.98 -13.49
C ILE A 92 -0.77 -4.41 -12.19
N ILE A 93 -1.60 -5.18 -11.49
CA ILE A 93 -2.23 -4.79 -10.24
C ILE A 93 -1.56 -5.58 -9.11
N PHE A 94 -1.04 -4.85 -8.13
CA PHE A 94 -0.53 -5.43 -6.88
C PHE A 94 -1.60 -5.27 -5.82
N THR A 95 -2.06 -6.39 -5.26
CA THR A 95 -3.02 -6.39 -4.15
C THR A 95 -2.31 -6.88 -2.89
N THR A 96 -2.24 -6.01 -1.88
CA THR A 96 -1.75 -6.36 -0.56
C THR A 96 -2.91 -6.84 0.31
N ARG A 97 -2.82 -8.06 0.82
CA ARG A 97 -3.79 -8.65 1.74
C ARG A 97 -3.11 -8.91 3.07
N TYR A 98 -3.56 -8.23 4.10
CA TYR A 98 -3.08 -8.49 5.45
C TYR A 98 -3.77 -9.74 6.00
N PRO A 99 -3.05 -10.59 6.74
CA PRO A 99 -3.63 -11.72 7.44
C PRO A 99 -4.72 -11.19 8.36
N ARG A 100 -5.92 -11.76 8.22
CA ARG A 100 -7.05 -11.42 9.06
C ARG A 100 -6.97 -12.26 10.32
N GLY A 101 -7.12 -11.62 11.47
CA GLY A 101 -7.32 -12.35 12.71
C GLY A 101 -8.67 -13.07 12.68
N GLU A 102 -8.74 -14.19 13.37
CA GLU A 102 -9.98 -14.95 13.48
C GLU A 102 -10.97 -14.26 14.41
N TRP A 103 -12.24 -14.28 14.03
CA TRP A 103 -13.32 -13.88 14.92
C TRP A 103 -13.54 -14.99 15.96
N SER A 104 -13.58 -14.60 17.24
CA SER A 104 -13.72 -15.52 18.38
C SER A 104 -14.80 -15.06 19.36
N GLY A 105 -15.91 -14.55 18.83
CA GLY A 105 -17.05 -14.07 19.62
C GLY A 105 -17.11 -12.54 19.74
N ASN A 106 -18.13 -12.04 20.42
CA ASN A 106 -18.29 -10.60 20.66
C ASN A 106 -17.18 -10.06 21.57
N GLY A 107 -16.79 -8.81 21.39
CA GLY A 107 -15.79 -8.18 22.25
C GLY A 107 -15.01 -7.05 21.60
N LEU A 108 -13.88 -6.71 22.20
CA LEU A 108 -13.01 -5.65 21.74
C LEU A 108 -11.98 -6.19 20.76
N TYR A 109 -11.93 -5.63 19.56
CA TYR A 109 -11.00 -6.00 18.49
C TYR A 109 -10.22 -4.79 18.01
N LEU A 110 -9.00 -5.04 17.54
CA LEU A 110 -8.26 -4.06 16.74
C LEU A 110 -8.63 -4.30 15.28
N LEU A 111 -9.30 -3.32 14.66
CA LEU A 111 -9.67 -3.36 13.26
C LEU A 111 -8.81 -2.41 12.45
N ARG A 112 -8.56 -2.76 11.18
CA ARG A 112 -7.92 -1.86 10.23
C ARG A 112 -8.95 -1.02 9.49
N GLN A 113 -8.85 0.30 9.57
CA GLN A 113 -9.64 1.23 8.74
C GLN A 113 -8.71 2.21 8.02
N GLY A 114 -8.80 2.23 6.69
CA GLY A 114 -7.90 3.02 5.86
C GLY A 114 -6.43 2.68 6.16
N HIS A 115 -5.67 3.67 6.58
CA HIS A 115 -4.25 3.53 6.96
C HIS A 115 -4.03 3.32 8.47
N GLY A 116 -5.08 3.31 9.28
CA GLY A 116 -5.00 3.24 10.74
C GLY A 116 -5.49 1.91 11.32
N GLU A 117 -5.02 1.63 12.54
CA GLU A 117 -5.50 0.53 13.38
C GLU A 117 -6.21 1.14 14.57
N HIS A 118 -7.47 0.76 14.77
CA HIS A 118 -8.32 1.38 15.78
C HIS A 118 -9.08 0.32 16.57
N PRO A 119 -9.28 0.53 17.88
CA PRO A 119 -10.07 -0.37 18.69
C PRO A 119 -11.57 -0.18 18.38
N PHE A 120 -12.24 -1.29 18.12
CA PHE A 120 -13.68 -1.36 17.93
C PHE A 120 -14.27 -2.46 18.79
N TRP A 121 -15.43 -2.18 19.35
CA TRP A 121 -16.29 -3.22 19.87
C TRP A 121 -17.05 -3.88 18.72
N VAL A 122 -16.93 -5.19 18.55
CA VAL A 122 -17.58 -5.94 17.48
C VAL A 122 -18.60 -6.90 18.06
N ASP A 123 -19.85 -6.75 17.63
CA ASP A 123 -20.98 -7.62 17.95
C ASP A 123 -21.46 -8.34 16.68
N LEU A 124 -21.76 -9.64 16.78
CA LEU A 124 -22.49 -10.37 15.75
C LEU A 124 -24.00 -10.20 15.98
N ILE A 125 -24.70 -9.59 15.03
CA ILE A 125 -26.13 -9.28 15.14
C ILE A 125 -26.90 -9.80 13.90
N TRP A 126 -28.15 -10.15 14.08
CA TRP A 126 -29.03 -10.52 12.97
C TRP A 126 -29.59 -9.26 12.30
N SER A 127 -29.50 -9.17 10.97
CA SER A 127 -30.14 -8.13 10.15
C SER A 127 -31.46 -8.66 9.61
N ASP A 128 -32.59 -8.13 10.09
CA ASP A 128 -33.90 -8.48 9.55
C ASP A 128 -34.07 -8.01 8.10
N MET A 129 -33.41 -6.90 7.73
CA MET A 129 -33.46 -6.34 6.38
C MET A 129 -32.76 -7.24 5.36
N ASP A 130 -31.60 -7.80 5.73
CA ASP A 130 -30.78 -8.63 4.84
C ASP A 130 -30.99 -10.12 5.06
N GLY A 131 -31.77 -10.51 6.09
CA GLY A 131 -32.01 -11.91 6.46
C GLY A 131 -30.73 -12.69 6.76
N CYS A 132 -29.70 -12.03 7.31
CA CYS A 132 -28.41 -12.65 7.58
C CYS A 132 -27.72 -12.09 8.84
N TRP A 133 -26.72 -12.82 9.33
CA TRP A 133 -25.87 -12.36 10.43
C TRP A 133 -24.80 -11.39 9.90
N ILE A 134 -24.68 -10.23 10.54
CA ILE A 134 -23.74 -9.16 10.21
C ILE A 134 -22.90 -8.78 11.44
N TYR A 135 -21.69 -8.28 11.20
CA TYR A 135 -20.82 -7.78 12.24
C TYR A 135 -21.01 -6.28 12.38
N ALA A 136 -21.46 -5.85 13.55
CA ALA A 136 -21.60 -4.44 13.88
C ALA A 136 -20.40 -3.99 14.73
N ALA A 137 -19.59 -3.09 14.20
CA ALA A 137 -18.44 -2.53 14.88
C ALA A 137 -18.72 -1.10 15.34
N ALA A 138 -18.62 -0.84 16.64
CA ALA A 138 -18.69 0.51 17.22
C ALA A 138 -17.31 0.95 17.69
N TRP A 139 -16.98 2.23 17.50
CA TRP A 139 -15.67 2.74 17.93
C TRP A 139 -15.54 2.64 19.44
N TRP A 140 -14.36 2.30 19.96
CA TRP A 140 -14.13 2.18 21.39
C TRP A 140 -13.22 3.29 21.89
N ASN A 141 -13.69 4.11 22.82
CA ASN A 141 -12.89 5.22 23.37
C ASN A 141 -12.10 4.85 24.64
N GLY A 142 -12.13 3.58 25.06
CA GLY A 142 -11.52 3.09 26.30
C GLY A 142 -12.56 2.68 27.34
N GLU A 143 -13.73 3.32 27.35
CA GLU A 143 -14.76 3.12 28.36
C GLU A 143 -16.08 2.63 27.76
N ASN A 144 -16.47 3.18 26.60
CA ASN A 144 -17.79 2.97 25.99
C ASN A 144 -17.72 2.83 24.47
N LYS A 145 -18.80 2.28 23.91
CA LYS A 145 -19.08 2.26 22.46
C LYS A 145 -19.47 3.66 22.01
N VAL A 146 -18.79 4.22 21.00
CA VAL A 146 -18.99 5.59 20.50
C VAL A 146 -19.27 5.58 19.00
N GLY A 147 -20.16 6.49 18.58
CA GLY A 147 -20.44 6.77 17.18
C GLY A 147 -21.37 5.75 16.51
N PRO A 148 -21.69 5.96 15.23
CA PRO A 148 -22.50 5.01 14.46
C PRO A 148 -21.78 3.67 14.31
N ARG A 149 -22.55 2.58 14.33
CA ARG A 149 -22.04 1.24 14.06
C ARG A 149 -21.69 1.12 12.57
N GLN A 150 -20.49 0.65 12.30
CA GLN A 150 -20.10 0.22 10.96
C GLN A 150 -20.48 -1.24 10.78
N ILE A 151 -21.04 -1.57 9.62
CA ILE A 151 -21.53 -2.91 9.32
C ILE A 151 -20.54 -3.61 8.39
N TYR A 152 -20.20 -4.84 8.74
CA TYR A 152 -19.34 -5.72 7.95
C TYR A 152 -20.00 -7.08 7.73
N SER A 153 -19.65 -7.71 6.62
CA SER A 153 -19.89 -9.12 6.40
C SER A 153 -18.72 -9.94 6.92
N ALA A 154 -18.85 -11.27 6.93
CA ALA A 154 -17.75 -12.18 7.26
C ALA A 154 -16.52 -11.97 6.36
N GLU A 155 -16.75 -11.52 5.12
CA GLU A 155 -15.69 -11.30 4.14
C GLU A 155 -15.10 -9.90 4.19
N THR A 156 -15.75 -8.93 4.80
CA THR A 156 -15.27 -7.53 4.81
C THR A 156 -14.75 -7.08 6.16
N LEU A 157 -15.03 -7.81 7.24
CA LEU A 157 -14.58 -7.46 8.58
C LEU A 157 -13.03 -7.51 8.68
N PRO A 158 -12.35 -6.37 8.89
CA PRO A 158 -10.89 -6.30 8.82
C PRO A 158 -10.26 -6.50 10.21
N ILE A 159 -10.52 -7.67 10.84
CA ILE A 159 -9.91 -8.01 12.13
C ILE A 159 -8.40 -8.15 11.98
N ILE A 160 -7.65 -7.48 12.86
CA ILE A 160 -6.24 -7.72 13.08
C ILE A 160 -6.08 -8.73 14.22
N ARG A 161 -6.69 -8.44 15.39
CA ARG A 161 -6.69 -9.32 16.57
C ARG A 161 -7.77 -8.95 17.58
N LYS A 162 -8.12 -9.89 18.47
CA LYS A 162 -8.94 -9.61 19.67
C LYS A 162 -8.06 -8.94 20.73
N LEU A 163 -8.56 -7.87 21.33
CA LEU A 163 -7.88 -7.13 22.39
C LEU A 163 -8.39 -7.52 23.78
N GLY A 164 -9.65 -7.94 23.89
CA GLY A 164 -10.20 -8.38 25.17
C GLY A 164 -11.66 -8.81 25.09
N GLU A 165 -12.06 -9.53 26.12
CA GLU A 165 -13.45 -9.85 26.42
C GLU A 165 -13.92 -8.84 27.44
N GLY A 166 -14.46 -7.71 26.98
CA GLY A 166 -15.13 -6.77 27.88
C GLY A 166 -16.51 -7.28 28.26
N ALA A 167 -17.09 -6.76 29.34
CA ALA A 167 -18.53 -6.83 29.52
C ALA A 167 -19.16 -5.92 28.46
N GLY A 168 -19.97 -6.49 27.57
CA GLY A 168 -20.84 -5.70 26.72
C GLY A 168 -21.83 -4.96 27.61
N ILE A 169 -21.55 -3.69 27.90
CA ILE A 169 -22.52 -2.74 28.44
C ILE A 169 -23.30 -2.13 27.27
#